data_AF-A0AAD3GYE8-F1
#
_entry.id   AF-A0AAD3GYE8-F1
#
_cell.length_a   1.000
_cell.length_b   1.000
_cell.length_c   1.000
_cell.angle_alpha   90.00
_cell.angle_beta   90.00
_cell.angle_gamma   90.00
#
_symmetry.space_group_name_H-M   'P 1'
#
loop_
_entity.id
_entity.type
_entity.pdbx_description
1 polymer ?
#
loop_
_entity_poly.entity_id
_entity_poly.type
_entity_poly.pdbx_seq_one_letter_code
_entity_poly.pdbx_strand_id
1 'polypeptide(L)'
;MSSSKPTTSTASTASRTARYQATKNESSLSIHDLDIENLNIEQLSQEMNQKAKDATPFTKDEIEEIIRSFENVMPDNCGISLDALKELIEAVAHLSHKDWSKTEQSAKTLNDILLKGDTSGELSPEFKQIFSRVIQEGNWNGASDYASSRKEGKPWAILVTGVNGIRKTTSVYQPWFQPLLSEALVHPSNQDVDSVDIPLDTLPTGENSFFRQLDHMIITLINHNFQKLYAMTDLSHDFDSEKEPPSSIIQQYSNYKAAIFSRYRTLSEILGVLLVKQARASSLNIMVETSGRDVAMFHYVDSFFPSEEYNKLALHFTINDLSHAETSVDKRMVREMKEGIEALQSGNVDQVIKANAGGPYGSEVLKGIQRDSDAVWDTIISEGDSDVGKDWYKASININASADEDWTAFATKPDGTDGTVFTFEAPRKV
;
A
#
# COMPACT_ATOMS: atom_id res chain seq x y z
N MET A 1 -16.20 6.22 -53.17
CA MET A 1 -17.03 6.28 -51.96
C MET A 1 -17.30 4.86 -51.49
N SER A 2 -16.45 4.34 -50.61
CA SER A 2 -16.65 3.03 -49.97
C SER A 2 -17.11 3.31 -48.55
N SER A 3 -18.37 2.95 -48.27
CA SER A 3 -19.00 3.07 -46.96
C SER A 3 -18.60 1.84 -46.14
N SER A 4 -17.67 2.01 -45.20
CA SER A 4 -17.36 1.00 -44.20
C SER A 4 -18.44 1.03 -43.11
N LYS A 5 -19.22 -0.04 -43.04
CA LYS A 5 -20.19 -0.30 -41.96
C LYS A 5 -19.45 -0.53 -40.63
N PRO A 6 -19.90 0.06 -39.51
CA PRO A 6 -19.48 -0.33 -38.18
C PRO A 6 -20.35 -1.51 -37.73
N THR A 7 -19.81 -2.72 -37.73
CA THR A 7 -20.52 -3.90 -37.22
C THR A 7 -19.54 -4.84 -36.55
N THR A 8 -19.42 -4.75 -35.21
CA THR A 8 -19.06 -5.88 -34.30
C THR A 8 -19.02 -5.52 -32.80
N SER A 9 -19.09 -4.25 -32.37
CA SER A 9 -18.89 -3.90 -30.95
C SER A 9 -20.09 -4.14 -30.00
N THR A 10 -21.34 -4.07 -30.47
CA THR A 10 -22.50 -4.09 -29.56
C THR A 10 -22.87 -5.48 -29.03
N ALA A 11 -22.54 -6.54 -29.79
CA ALA A 11 -22.83 -7.93 -29.39
C ALA A 11 -21.86 -8.44 -28.31
N SER A 12 -20.60 -7.97 -28.30
CA SER A 12 -19.64 -8.34 -27.26
C SER A 12 -19.96 -7.68 -25.93
N THR A 13 -20.35 -6.40 -25.93
CA THR A 13 -20.73 -5.68 -24.70
C THR A 13 -21.96 -6.32 -24.05
N ALA A 14 -23.03 -6.60 -24.81
CA ALA A 14 -24.22 -7.25 -24.25
C ALA A 14 -23.95 -8.66 -23.68
N SER A 15 -23.04 -9.42 -24.30
CA SER A 15 -22.60 -10.73 -23.79
C SER A 15 -21.79 -10.62 -22.49
N ARG A 16 -20.97 -9.58 -22.35
CA ARG A 16 -20.23 -9.30 -21.10
C ARG A 16 -21.15 -8.79 -20.01
N THR A 17 -22.08 -7.89 -20.31
CA THR A 17 -23.12 -7.46 -19.36
C THR A 17 -23.92 -8.67 -18.83
N ALA A 18 -24.28 -9.62 -19.70
CA ALA A 18 -24.97 -10.84 -19.29
C ALA A 18 -24.11 -11.75 -18.37
N ARG A 19 -22.77 -11.72 -18.49
CA ARG A 19 -21.84 -12.49 -17.65
C ARG A 19 -21.93 -12.07 -16.17
N TYR A 20 -22.11 -10.78 -15.90
CA TYR A 20 -22.30 -10.23 -14.55
C TYR A 20 -23.71 -10.45 -13.98
N GLN A 21 -24.71 -10.67 -14.84
CA GLN A 21 -26.08 -10.98 -14.41
C GLN A 21 -26.26 -12.43 -13.95
N ALA A 22 -25.42 -13.37 -14.41
CA ALA A 22 -25.53 -14.78 -14.05
C ALA A 22 -25.01 -15.09 -12.62
N THR A 23 -24.07 -14.29 -12.11
CA THR A 23 -23.55 -14.37 -10.73
C THR A 23 -24.45 -13.69 -9.68
N LYS A 24 -25.54 -13.07 -10.13
CA LYS A 24 -26.45 -12.20 -9.35
C LYS A 24 -27.36 -12.93 -8.36
N ASN A 25 -27.47 -14.25 -8.46
CA ASN A 25 -28.45 -14.99 -7.64
C ASN A 25 -27.94 -15.38 -6.24
N GLU A 26 -26.64 -15.21 -5.92
CA GLU A 26 -26.10 -15.65 -4.61
C GLU A 26 -25.03 -14.73 -3.99
N SER A 27 -24.58 -13.66 -4.66
CA SER A 27 -23.43 -12.84 -4.21
C SER A 27 -23.83 -11.43 -3.77
N SER A 28 -23.30 -10.95 -2.64
CA SER A 28 -23.42 -9.57 -2.16
C SER A 28 -22.67 -8.54 -3.04
N LEU A 29 -21.93 -9.01 -4.05
CA LEU A 29 -21.05 -8.19 -4.90
C LEU A 29 -21.74 -7.69 -6.19
N SER A 30 -23.07 -7.65 -6.25
CA SER A 30 -23.76 -7.25 -7.49
C SER A 30 -23.58 -5.76 -7.78
N ILE A 31 -22.82 -5.42 -8.82
CA ILE A 31 -22.84 -4.08 -9.41
C ILE A 31 -24.06 -3.99 -10.34
N HIS A 32 -24.87 -2.93 -10.26
CA HIS A 32 -25.99 -2.74 -11.16
C HIS A 32 -25.50 -2.30 -12.55
N ASP A 33 -25.86 -3.05 -13.60
CA ASP A 33 -25.39 -2.81 -14.99
C ASP A 33 -25.69 -1.40 -15.52
N LEU A 34 -26.85 -0.84 -15.14
CA LEU A 34 -27.25 0.53 -15.53
C LEU A 34 -26.32 1.60 -14.97
N ASP A 35 -25.64 1.28 -13.87
CA ASP A 35 -24.68 2.18 -13.25
C ASP A 35 -23.34 2.16 -13.96
N ILE A 36 -22.96 1.12 -14.74
CA ILE A 36 -21.62 1.05 -15.37
C ILE A 36 -21.62 1.45 -16.85
N GLU A 37 -22.65 1.10 -17.62
CA GLU A 37 -22.67 1.34 -19.07
C GLU A 37 -22.66 2.83 -19.46
N ASN A 38 -23.01 3.73 -18.53
CA ASN A 38 -22.97 5.18 -18.72
C ASN A 38 -21.74 5.85 -18.08
N LEU A 39 -20.86 5.10 -17.41
CA LEU A 39 -19.71 5.66 -16.72
C LEU A 39 -18.52 5.78 -17.67
N ASN A 40 -17.96 6.98 -17.73
CA ASN A 40 -16.68 7.22 -18.37
C ASN A 40 -15.59 7.19 -17.29
N ILE A 41 -14.65 6.24 -17.40
CA ILE A 41 -13.55 6.04 -16.44
C ILE A 41 -12.70 7.29 -16.27
N GLU A 42 -12.46 8.04 -17.35
CA GLU A 42 -11.67 9.28 -17.32
C GLU A 42 -12.41 10.40 -16.60
N GLN A 43 -13.71 10.54 -16.87
CA GLN A 43 -14.55 11.53 -16.21
C GLN A 43 -14.63 11.26 -14.70
N LEU A 44 -14.89 10.01 -14.30
CA LEU A 44 -14.91 9.61 -12.88
C LEU A 44 -13.58 9.87 -12.19
N SER A 45 -12.47 9.54 -12.86
CA SER A 45 -11.13 9.81 -12.34
C SER A 45 -10.91 11.30 -12.10
N GLN A 46 -11.34 12.15 -13.02
CA GLN A 46 -11.24 13.61 -12.89
C GLN A 46 -12.12 14.15 -11.77
N GLU A 47 -13.38 13.70 -11.70
CA GLU A 47 -14.33 14.10 -10.66
C GLU A 47 -13.85 13.71 -9.25
N MET A 48 -13.37 12.47 -9.08
CA MET A 48 -12.82 12.00 -7.81
C MET A 48 -11.58 12.80 -7.39
N ASN A 49 -10.65 13.04 -8.31
CA ASN A 49 -9.46 13.84 -8.03
C ASN A 49 -9.82 15.29 -7.67
N GLN A 50 -10.79 15.88 -8.36
CA GLN A 50 -11.25 17.24 -8.06
C GLN A 50 -11.91 17.30 -6.68
N LYS A 51 -12.79 16.36 -6.36
CA LYS A 51 -13.40 16.25 -5.00
C LYS A 51 -12.35 16.05 -3.91
N ALA A 52 -11.32 15.26 -4.16
CA ALA A 52 -10.22 15.05 -3.22
C ALA A 52 -9.41 16.34 -3.00
N LYS A 53 -9.09 17.05 -4.10
CA LYS A 53 -8.37 18.33 -4.07
C LYS A 53 -9.15 19.42 -3.34
N ASP A 54 -10.45 19.49 -3.55
CA ASP A 54 -11.33 20.50 -2.95
C ASP A 54 -11.77 20.14 -1.52
N ALA A 55 -11.33 18.98 -0.99
CA ALA A 55 -11.79 18.44 0.28
C ALA A 55 -13.32 18.38 0.37
N THR A 56 -13.98 18.02 -0.74
CA THR A 56 -15.44 17.96 -0.82
C THR A 56 -15.97 16.86 0.08
N PRO A 57 -16.94 17.12 0.98
CA PRO A 57 -17.62 16.11 1.78
C PRO A 57 -18.09 14.92 0.95
N PHE A 58 -18.11 13.73 1.55
CA PHE A 58 -18.55 12.53 0.85
C PHE A 58 -20.06 12.59 0.62
N THR A 59 -20.50 12.15 -0.55
CA THR A 59 -21.93 12.00 -0.82
C THR A 59 -22.49 10.81 -0.04
N LYS A 60 -23.82 10.75 0.07
CA LYS A 60 -24.49 9.59 0.67
C LYS A 60 -24.10 8.29 -0.04
N ASP A 61 -24.06 8.31 -1.37
CA ASP A 61 -23.70 7.14 -2.17
C ASP A 61 -22.24 6.70 -1.91
N GLU A 62 -21.29 7.64 -1.85
CA GLU A 62 -19.89 7.32 -1.51
C GLU A 62 -19.79 6.65 -0.13
N ILE A 63 -20.57 7.13 0.85
CA ILE A 63 -20.59 6.56 2.20
C ILE A 63 -21.20 5.16 2.20
N GLU A 64 -22.35 4.97 1.55
CA GLU A 64 -23.01 3.67 1.45
C GLU A 64 -22.12 2.62 0.75
N GLU A 65 -21.35 3.02 -0.25
CA GLU A 65 -20.40 2.12 -0.93
C GLU A 65 -19.25 1.66 -0.02
N ILE A 66 -18.80 2.52 0.89
CA ILE A 66 -17.82 2.15 1.91
C ILE A 66 -18.45 1.18 2.90
N ILE A 67 -19.67 1.46 3.37
CA ILE A 67 -20.38 0.55 4.28
C ILE A 67 -20.58 -0.82 3.65
N ARG A 68 -21.00 -0.89 2.38
CA ARG A 68 -21.07 -2.17 1.62
C ARG A 68 -19.72 -2.88 1.53
N SER A 69 -18.64 -2.12 1.36
CA SER A 69 -17.28 -2.68 1.34
C SER A 69 -16.96 -3.36 2.68
N PHE A 70 -17.35 -2.77 3.81
CA PHE A 70 -17.24 -3.40 5.13
C PHE A 70 -18.14 -4.63 5.26
N GLU A 71 -19.41 -4.53 4.89
CA GLU A 71 -20.36 -5.65 4.93
C GLU A 71 -19.85 -6.88 4.18
N ASN A 72 -19.16 -6.69 3.05
CA ASN A 72 -18.61 -7.80 2.27
C ASN A 72 -17.57 -8.64 3.04
N VAL A 73 -16.83 -8.05 3.99
CA VAL A 73 -15.73 -8.72 4.71
C VAL A 73 -16.03 -8.95 6.20
N MET A 74 -17.13 -8.39 6.70
CA MET A 74 -17.51 -8.48 8.10
C MET A 74 -18.06 -9.88 8.44
N PRO A 75 -17.64 -10.48 9.56
CA PRO A 75 -18.30 -11.67 10.07
C PRO A 75 -19.72 -11.37 10.53
N ASP A 76 -20.60 -12.35 10.38
CA ASP A 76 -21.95 -12.30 10.92
C ASP A 76 -21.94 -12.03 12.44
N ASN A 77 -22.82 -11.14 12.89
CA ASN A 77 -23.02 -10.82 14.32
C ASN A 77 -21.76 -10.34 15.07
N CYS A 78 -20.78 -9.74 14.40
CA CYS A 78 -19.54 -9.25 15.02
C CYS A 78 -19.72 -8.08 16.01
N GLY A 79 -20.92 -7.48 16.08
CA GLY A 79 -21.25 -6.41 17.03
C GLY A 79 -20.60 -5.05 16.73
N ILE A 80 -19.99 -4.90 15.54
CA ILE A 80 -19.49 -3.62 15.04
C ILE A 80 -20.70 -2.78 14.59
N SER A 81 -20.76 -1.52 15.03
CA SER A 81 -21.83 -0.59 14.65
C SER A 81 -21.53 0.06 13.30
N LEU A 82 -22.26 -0.35 12.26
CA LEU A 82 -22.19 0.28 10.93
C LEU A 82 -22.68 1.73 10.94
N ASP A 83 -23.66 2.07 11.78
CA ASP A 83 -24.14 3.44 11.95
C ASP A 83 -23.05 4.35 12.53
N ALA A 84 -22.33 3.90 13.57
CA ALA A 84 -21.22 4.68 14.12
C ALA A 84 -20.06 4.82 13.12
N LEU A 85 -19.80 3.78 12.32
CA LEU A 85 -18.82 3.83 11.25
C LEU A 85 -19.23 4.85 10.17
N LYS A 86 -20.51 4.87 9.80
CA LYS A 86 -21.09 5.82 8.85
C LYS A 86 -20.94 7.26 9.33
N GLU A 87 -21.28 7.53 10.60
CA GLU A 87 -21.11 8.83 11.23
C GLU A 87 -19.64 9.29 11.22
N LEU A 88 -18.70 8.38 11.54
CA LEU A 88 -17.28 8.67 11.48
C LEU A 88 -16.85 9.05 10.05
N ILE A 89 -17.21 8.24 9.05
CA ILE A 89 -16.86 8.48 7.64
C ILE A 89 -17.38 9.84 7.17
N GLU A 90 -18.65 10.15 7.44
CA GLU A 90 -19.28 11.42 7.06
C GLU A 90 -18.50 12.61 7.63
N ALA A 91 -18.07 12.52 8.89
CA ALA A 91 -17.36 13.59 9.57
C ALA A 91 -15.92 13.80 9.07
N VAL A 92 -15.22 12.76 8.63
CA VAL A 92 -13.74 12.82 8.49
C VAL A 92 -13.19 12.47 7.11
N ALA A 93 -13.92 11.74 6.27
CA ALA A 93 -13.34 11.15 5.05
C ALA A 93 -12.83 12.18 4.02
N HIS A 94 -13.42 13.38 4.02
CA HIS A 94 -13.04 14.48 3.13
C HIS A 94 -11.88 15.34 3.64
N LEU A 95 -11.48 15.17 4.90
CA LEU A 95 -10.42 15.95 5.52
C LEU A 95 -9.05 15.53 4.99
N SER A 96 -8.06 16.43 5.12
CA SER A 96 -6.67 16.11 4.79
C SER A 96 -6.11 15.06 5.74
N HIS A 97 -5.58 13.98 5.18
CA HIS A 97 -4.83 12.96 5.93
C HIS A 97 -3.49 13.47 6.51
N LYS A 98 -3.07 14.67 6.14
CA LYS A 98 -1.88 15.33 6.71
C LYS A 98 -2.19 16.08 8.02
N ASP A 99 -3.46 16.20 8.42
CA ASP A 99 -3.85 16.71 9.74
C ASP A 99 -3.76 15.59 10.78
N TRP A 100 -2.54 15.25 11.20
CA TRP A 100 -2.28 14.07 12.03
C TRP A 100 -3.03 14.08 13.36
N SER A 101 -3.26 15.26 13.96
CA SER A 101 -4.05 15.39 15.18
C SER A 101 -5.48 14.92 14.97
N LYS A 102 -6.13 15.36 13.88
CA LYS A 102 -7.47 14.88 13.53
C LYS A 102 -7.47 13.42 13.08
N THR A 103 -6.46 12.99 12.31
CA THR A 103 -6.34 11.58 11.89
C THR A 103 -6.19 10.67 13.11
N GLU A 104 -5.39 11.05 14.10
CA GLU A 104 -5.23 10.30 15.34
C GLU A 104 -6.51 10.28 16.18
N GLN A 105 -7.19 11.42 16.32
CA GLN A 105 -8.49 11.46 17.01
C GLN A 105 -9.51 10.55 16.32
N SER A 106 -9.55 10.57 14.99
CA SER A 106 -10.44 9.73 14.19
C SER A 106 -10.06 8.25 14.33
N ALA A 107 -8.77 7.93 14.44
CA ALA A 107 -8.29 6.57 14.67
C ALA A 107 -8.71 6.05 16.05
N LYS A 108 -8.78 6.93 17.06
CA LYS A 108 -9.36 6.58 18.37
C LYS A 108 -10.84 6.24 18.24
N THR A 109 -11.62 7.06 17.55
CA THR A 109 -13.05 6.75 17.30
C THR A 109 -13.21 5.44 16.53
N LEU A 110 -12.37 5.19 15.52
CA LEU A 110 -12.36 3.92 14.78
C LEU A 110 -12.02 2.73 15.70
N ASN A 111 -11.10 2.91 16.64
CA ASN A 111 -10.75 1.90 17.65
C ASN A 111 -11.94 1.59 18.58
N ASP A 112 -12.69 2.60 18.99
CA ASP A 112 -13.90 2.43 19.79
C ASP A 112 -14.96 1.61 19.02
N ILE A 113 -15.05 1.78 17.70
CA ILE A 113 -15.99 1.06 16.82
C ILE A 113 -15.53 -0.38 16.55
N LEU A 114 -14.27 -0.57 16.13
CA LEU A 114 -13.79 -1.86 15.61
C LEU A 114 -13.18 -2.77 16.68
N LEU A 115 -12.58 -2.18 17.72
CA LEU A 115 -11.87 -2.89 18.80
C LEU A 115 -12.47 -2.59 20.17
N LYS A 116 -13.64 -1.94 20.23
CA LYS A 116 -14.37 -1.63 21.48
C LYS A 116 -13.52 -0.85 22.49
N GLY A 117 -12.59 -0.04 21.99
CA GLY A 117 -11.71 0.78 22.81
C GLY A 117 -10.50 0.03 23.38
N ASP A 118 -10.24 -1.21 22.94
CA ASP A 118 -9.05 -1.97 23.36
C ASP A 118 -7.77 -1.25 22.91
N THR A 119 -6.81 -1.12 23.81
CA THR A 119 -5.50 -0.50 23.57
C THR A 119 -4.35 -1.39 24.06
N SER A 120 -4.62 -2.67 24.29
CA SER A 120 -3.64 -3.66 24.75
C SER A 120 -2.62 -4.04 23.67
N GLY A 121 -2.91 -3.74 22.40
CA GLY A 121 -2.15 -4.23 21.26
C GLY A 121 -2.63 -5.59 20.73
N GLU A 122 -3.63 -6.21 21.37
CA GLU A 122 -4.30 -7.41 20.86
C GLU A 122 -5.36 -7.04 19.81
N LEU A 123 -5.37 -7.77 18.68
CA LEU A 123 -6.38 -7.61 17.65
C LEU A 123 -7.46 -8.68 17.81
N SER A 124 -8.73 -8.27 17.84
CA SER A 124 -9.85 -9.21 17.95
C SER A 124 -9.95 -10.15 16.73
N PRO A 125 -10.55 -11.35 16.87
CA PRO A 125 -10.78 -12.25 15.74
C PRO A 125 -11.57 -11.59 14.60
N GLU A 126 -12.59 -10.79 14.93
CA GLU A 126 -13.41 -10.09 13.95
C GLU A 126 -12.59 -9.06 13.17
N PHE A 127 -11.73 -8.31 13.85
CA PHE A 127 -10.82 -7.36 13.20
C PHE A 127 -9.84 -8.09 12.27
N LYS A 128 -9.24 -9.20 12.74
CA LYS A 128 -8.34 -10.02 11.94
C LYS A 128 -9.02 -10.62 10.70
N GLN A 129 -10.32 -10.92 10.78
CA GLN A 129 -11.08 -11.41 9.63
C GLN A 129 -11.34 -10.29 8.60
N ILE A 130 -11.85 -9.14 9.05
CA ILE A 130 -12.14 -7.98 8.19
C ILE A 130 -10.88 -7.53 7.45
N PHE A 131 -9.75 -7.48 8.17
CA PHE A 131 -8.46 -7.01 7.63
C PHE A 131 -7.48 -8.15 7.36
N SER A 132 -7.97 -9.34 7.01
CA SER A 132 -7.16 -10.56 6.86
C SER A 132 -5.93 -10.34 5.99
N ARG A 133 -6.08 -9.71 4.82
CA ARG A 133 -4.96 -9.38 3.94
C ARG A 133 -3.94 -8.44 4.59
N VAL A 134 -4.40 -7.38 5.24
CA VAL A 134 -3.53 -6.40 5.92
C VAL A 134 -2.72 -7.08 7.02
N ILE A 135 -3.35 -7.95 7.81
CA ILE A 135 -2.72 -8.63 8.96
C ILE A 135 -1.79 -9.76 8.52
N GLN A 136 -2.20 -10.56 7.54
CA GLN A 136 -1.44 -11.72 7.07
C GLN A 136 -0.27 -11.29 6.19
N GLU A 137 -0.53 -10.55 5.10
CA GLU A 137 0.53 -10.14 4.18
C GLU A 137 1.41 -9.03 4.78
N GLY A 138 0.89 -8.29 5.76
CA GLY A 138 1.69 -7.39 6.59
C GLY A 138 2.52 -8.10 7.67
N ASN A 139 2.41 -9.42 7.84
CA ASN A 139 3.14 -10.20 8.84
C ASN A 139 2.96 -9.72 10.31
N TRP A 140 1.73 -9.40 10.70
CA TRP A 140 1.44 -8.99 12.09
C TRP A 140 1.84 -10.07 13.11
N ASN A 141 1.51 -11.34 12.81
CA ASN A 141 1.77 -12.45 13.73
C ASN A 141 3.28 -12.69 13.92
N GLY A 142 4.07 -12.72 12.84
CA GLY A 142 5.52 -12.87 12.95
C GLY A 142 6.17 -11.72 13.72
N ALA A 143 5.70 -10.49 13.52
CA ALA A 143 6.13 -9.34 14.32
C ALA A 143 5.78 -9.49 15.82
N SER A 144 4.58 -9.99 16.13
CA SER A 144 4.11 -10.24 17.50
C SER A 144 4.90 -11.35 18.20
N ASP A 145 5.19 -12.44 17.49
CA ASP A 145 6.01 -13.54 18.00
C ASP A 145 7.44 -13.08 18.28
N TYR A 146 8.01 -12.26 17.39
CA TYR A 146 9.31 -11.65 17.59
C TYR A 146 9.32 -10.68 18.79
N ALA A 147 8.32 -9.81 18.91
CA ALA A 147 8.21 -8.90 20.04
C ALA A 147 8.12 -9.65 21.39
N SER A 148 7.37 -10.75 21.44
CA SER A 148 7.21 -11.58 22.64
C SER A 148 8.48 -12.37 23.02
N SER A 149 9.33 -12.68 22.05
CA SER A 149 10.58 -13.43 22.26
C SER A 149 11.82 -12.53 22.41
N ARG A 150 11.69 -11.22 22.14
CA ARG A 150 12.75 -10.23 22.29
C ARG A 150 13.14 -10.10 23.77
N LYS A 151 14.42 -10.34 24.06
CA LYS A 151 14.94 -10.30 25.44
C LYS A 151 15.22 -8.88 25.92
N GLU A 152 15.87 -8.07 25.07
CA GLU A 152 16.32 -6.72 25.37
C GLU A 152 16.30 -5.87 24.09
N GLY A 153 16.39 -4.54 24.25
CA GLY A 153 16.45 -3.58 23.15
C GLY A 153 15.10 -3.00 22.75
N LYS A 154 15.14 -1.83 22.11
CA LYS A 154 13.96 -1.14 21.59
C LYS A 154 13.47 -1.80 20.29
N PRO A 155 12.16 -1.84 20.03
CA PRO A 155 11.64 -2.14 18.70
C PRO A 155 12.12 -1.14 17.65
N TRP A 156 11.94 -1.50 16.39
CA TRP A 156 12.26 -0.66 15.25
C TRP A 156 11.02 -0.05 14.62
N ALA A 157 11.10 1.25 14.32
CA ALA A 157 10.18 1.95 13.43
C ALA A 157 10.94 2.27 12.14
N ILE A 158 10.58 1.61 11.06
CA ILE A 158 11.31 1.63 9.80
C ILE A 158 10.50 2.37 8.75
N LEU A 159 11.09 3.41 8.17
CA LEU A 159 10.58 4.09 7.00
C LEU A 159 11.24 3.49 5.75
N VAL A 160 10.45 2.92 4.84
CA VAL A 160 10.94 2.31 3.60
C VAL A 160 10.62 3.22 2.43
N THR A 161 11.66 3.70 1.73
CA THR A 161 11.54 4.65 0.61
C THR A 161 12.16 4.12 -0.68
N GLY A 162 11.80 4.73 -1.80
CA GLY A 162 12.21 4.34 -3.15
C GLY A 162 11.01 4.14 -4.07
N VAL A 163 11.26 4.07 -5.37
CA VAL A 163 10.20 3.92 -6.39
C VAL A 163 9.48 2.57 -6.31
N ASN A 164 8.31 2.48 -6.95
CA ASN A 164 7.62 1.21 -7.13
C ASN A 164 8.34 0.35 -8.19
N GLY A 165 8.20 -0.98 -8.12
CA GLY A 165 8.77 -1.91 -9.11
C GLY A 165 10.21 -2.35 -8.84
N ILE A 166 10.89 -1.78 -7.84
CA ILE A 166 12.29 -2.12 -7.49
C ILE A 166 12.40 -3.20 -6.40
N ARG A 167 11.32 -3.94 -6.15
CA ARG A 167 11.29 -5.07 -5.20
C ARG A 167 11.56 -4.72 -3.72
N LYS A 168 11.30 -3.48 -3.27
CA LYS A 168 11.49 -3.04 -1.86
C LYS A 168 10.93 -4.04 -0.83
N THR A 169 9.64 -4.36 -0.94
CA THR A 169 8.98 -5.32 -0.06
C THR A 169 9.62 -6.70 -0.17
N THR A 170 9.95 -7.17 -1.37
CA THR A 170 10.64 -8.47 -1.54
C THR A 170 12.02 -8.49 -0.89
N SER A 171 12.78 -7.40 -0.99
CA SER A 171 14.14 -7.28 -0.44
C SER A 171 14.16 -7.49 1.07
N VAL A 172 13.20 -6.92 1.82
CA VAL A 172 13.20 -7.02 3.28
C VAL A 172 12.93 -8.45 3.80
N TYR A 173 12.38 -9.33 2.96
CA TYR A 173 12.17 -10.76 3.26
C TYR A 173 13.32 -11.66 2.77
N GLN A 174 14.36 -11.12 2.13
CA GLN A 174 15.46 -11.93 1.64
C GLN A 174 16.36 -12.41 2.79
N PRO A 175 16.91 -13.64 2.74
CA PRO A 175 17.80 -14.13 3.79
C PRO A 175 19.05 -13.27 4.00
N TRP A 176 19.51 -12.61 2.94
CA TRP A 176 20.65 -11.71 2.96
C TRP A 176 20.35 -10.30 3.48
N PHE A 177 19.07 -9.97 3.78
CA PHE A 177 18.69 -8.59 4.10
C PHE A 177 19.36 -8.07 5.38
N GLN A 178 19.44 -8.87 6.45
CA GLN A 178 20.11 -8.44 7.69
C GLN A 178 21.61 -8.20 7.47
N PRO A 179 22.37 -9.12 6.83
CA PRO A 179 23.77 -8.85 6.47
C PRO A 179 23.93 -7.56 5.67
N LEU A 180 23.13 -7.38 4.61
CA LEU A 180 23.15 -6.17 3.80
C LEU A 180 22.88 -4.91 4.65
N LEU A 181 21.84 -4.96 5.48
CA LEU A 181 21.48 -3.83 6.34
C LEU A 181 22.61 -3.50 7.31
N SER A 182 23.27 -4.50 7.91
CA SER A 182 24.40 -4.28 8.81
C SER A 182 25.55 -3.51 8.14
N GLU A 183 25.80 -3.75 6.84
CA GLU A 183 26.81 -3.03 6.08
C GLU A 183 26.38 -1.60 5.72
N ALA A 184 25.07 -1.36 5.56
CA ALA A 184 24.51 -0.09 5.11
C ALA A 184 24.27 0.92 6.24
N LEU A 185 24.31 0.48 7.51
CA LEU A 185 23.84 1.28 8.65
C LEU A 185 24.78 2.46 8.95
N VAL A 186 24.21 3.67 8.81
CA VAL A 186 24.77 4.92 9.30
C VAL A 186 24.11 5.25 10.64
N HIS A 187 24.92 5.47 11.67
CA HIS A 187 24.45 5.82 13.00
C HIS A 187 23.89 7.26 13.07
N PRO A 188 22.96 7.54 13.99
CA PRO A 188 22.54 8.90 14.30
C PRO A 188 23.74 9.81 14.62
N SER A 189 23.73 11.05 14.14
CA SER A 189 24.86 12.00 14.30
C SER A 189 25.15 12.38 15.77
N ASN A 190 24.25 12.05 16.69
CA ASN A 190 24.36 12.30 18.13
C ASN A 190 24.88 11.08 18.93
N GLN A 191 25.26 9.98 18.26
CA GLN A 191 25.88 8.81 18.88
C GLN A 191 27.36 8.71 18.52
N ASP A 192 28.21 8.42 19.50
CA ASP A 192 29.63 8.12 19.25
C ASP A 192 29.75 6.86 18.39
N VAL A 193 30.35 7.03 17.20
CA VAL A 193 30.47 6.03 16.12
C VAL A 193 31.26 4.78 16.55
N ASP A 194 32.05 4.88 17.62
CA ASP A 194 33.05 3.88 18.02
C ASP A 194 32.51 2.72 18.90
N SER A 195 31.21 2.58 19.18
CA SER A 195 30.81 1.66 20.28
C SER A 195 29.49 0.90 20.23
N VAL A 196 28.71 0.87 19.14
CA VAL A 196 27.47 0.07 19.13
C VAL A 196 27.37 -0.82 17.90
N ASP A 197 28.05 -1.97 17.93
CA ASP A 197 27.70 -3.08 17.04
C ASP A 197 26.27 -3.53 17.37
N ILE A 198 25.34 -3.27 16.46
CA ILE A 198 23.96 -3.77 16.58
C ILE A 198 23.97 -5.26 16.22
N PRO A 199 23.56 -6.16 17.12
CA PRO A 199 23.56 -7.59 16.81
C PRO A 199 22.67 -7.89 15.61
N LEU A 200 23.16 -8.72 14.68
CA LEU A 200 22.50 -9.01 13.40
C LEU A 200 21.06 -9.53 13.56
N ASP A 201 20.81 -10.34 14.58
CA ASP A 201 19.50 -10.93 14.91
C ASP A 201 18.50 -9.92 15.50
N THR A 202 18.97 -8.74 15.87
CA THR A 202 18.13 -7.62 16.34
C THR A 202 17.70 -6.69 15.21
N LEU A 203 18.30 -6.80 14.02
CA LEU A 203 17.95 -5.96 12.88
C LEU A 203 16.58 -6.31 12.30
N PRO A 204 15.79 -5.31 11.89
CA PRO A 204 14.46 -5.53 11.36
C PRO A 204 14.50 -6.17 9.96
N THR A 205 13.60 -7.12 9.74
CA THR A 205 13.34 -7.79 8.46
C THR A 205 11.84 -7.87 8.23
N GLY A 206 11.43 -8.26 7.03
CA GLY A 206 10.04 -8.59 6.76
C GLY A 206 9.51 -9.71 7.66
N GLU A 207 10.35 -10.69 8.05
CA GLU A 207 9.95 -11.84 8.88
C GLU A 207 9.65 -11.46 10.34
N ASN A 208 10.25 -10.37 10.84
CA ASN A 208 10.12 -9.95 12.25
C ASN A 208 9.43 -8.59 12.44
N SER A 209 8.85 -8.02 11.37
CA SER A 209 8.24 -6.69 11.37
C SER A 209 6.85 -6.70 10.75
N PHE A 210 5.96 -5.88 11.30
CA PHE A 210 4.66 -5.63 10.71
C PHE A 210 4.80 -4.60 9.59
N PHE A 211 4.48 -4.98 8.36
CA PHE A 211 4.49 -4.11 7.21
C PHE A 211 3.14 -3.42 7.03
N ARG A 212 3.10 -2.13 7.34
CA ARG A 212 1.94 -1.26 7.12
C ARG A 212 1.81 -0.92 5.63
N GLN A 213 1.04 -1.71 4.90
CA GLN A 213 0.78 -1.55 3.47
C GLN A 213 -0.54 -0.82 3.21
N LEU A 214 -0.47 0.43 2.75
CA LEU A 214 -1.65 1.26 2.57
C LEU A 214 -2.54 0.83 1.41
N ASP A 215 -1.95 0.32 0.34
CA ASP A 215 -2.70 -0.27 -0.76
C ASP A 215 -3.57 -1.43 -0.29
N HIS A 216 -3.08 -2.30 0.61
CA HIS A 216 -3.90 -3.35 1.26
C HIS A 216 -5.05 -2.76 2.07
N MET A 217 -4.80 -1.70 2.84
CA MET A 217 -5.85 -1.03 3.61
C MET A 217 -6.91 -0.37 2.71
N ILE A 218 -6.50 0.31 1.65
CA ILE A 218 -7.41 0.99 0.70
C ILE A 218 -8.32 -0.04 0.01
N ILE A 219 -7.75 -1.12 -0.54
CA ILE A 219 -8.56 -2.13 -1.23
C ILE A 219 -9.54 -2.81 -0.27
N THR A 220 -9.13 -3.12 0.98
CA THR A 220 -10.04 -3.74 1.95
C THR A 220 -11.19 -2.81 2.30
N LEU A 221 -10.89 -1.55 2.63
CA LEU A 221 -11.90 -0.56 3.03
C LEU A 221 -12.85 -0.17 1.89
N ILE A 222 -12.38 -0.20 0.64
CA ILE A 222 -13.05 0.38 -0.52
C ILE A 222 -13.19 -0.68 -1.65
N ASN A 223 -13.35 -1.96 -1.29
CA ASN A 223 -13.37 -3.07 -2.25
C ASN A 223 -14.47 -2.91 -3.31
N HIS A 224 -15.60 -2.27 -2.98
CA HIS A 224 -16.66 -2.01 -3.94
C HIS A 224 -16.24 -1.06 -5.09
N ASN A 225 -15.40 -0.06 -4.82
CA ASN A 225 -14.91 0.82 -5.89
C ASN A 225 -13.88 0.10 -6.79
N PHE A 226 -13.12 -0.85 -6.23
CA PHE A 226 -12.26 -1.69 -7.05
C PHE A 226 -13.03 -2.70 -7.90
N GLN A 227 -14.17 -3.20 -7.42
CA GLN A 227 -15.07 -3.98 -8.26
C GLN A 227 -15.51 -3.15 -9.48
N LYS A 228 -15.89 -1.89 -9.28
CA LYS A 228 -16.22 -0.97 -10.38
C LYS A 228 -15.04 -0.74 -11.32
N LEU A 229 -13.83 -0.51 -10.78
CA LEU A 229 -12.61 -0.38 -11.56
C LEU A 229 -12.41 -1.61 -12.47
N TYR A 230 -12.49 -2.82 -11.93
CA TYR A 230 -12.32 -4.06 -12.70
C TYR A 230 -13.42 -4.24 -13.75
N ALA A 231 -14.69 -3.99 -13.40
CA ALA A 231 -15.82 -4.13 -14.31
C ALA A 231 -15.73 -3.14 -15.49
N MET A 232 -15.43 -1.87 -15.21
CA MET A 232 -15.23 -0.84 -16.25
C MET A 232 -14.06 -1.19 -17.18
N THR A 233 -13.03 -1.84 -16.63
CA THR A 233 -11.85 -2.28 -17.39
C THR A 233 -12.21 -3.40 -18.36
N ASP A 234 -12.97 -4.41 -17.91
CA ASP A 234 -13.48 -5.50 -18.77
C ASP A 234 -14.43 -5.01 -19.88
N LEU A 235 -15.22 -3.97 -19.60
CA LEU A 235 -16.08 -3.35 -20.61
C LEU A 235 -15.27 -2.53 -21.63
N SER A 236 -14.15 -1.95 -21.21
CA SER A 236 -13.30 -1.10 -22.06
C SER A 236 -12.35 -1.90 -22.96
N HIS A 237 -12.03 -3.14 -22.60
CA HIS A 237 -11.11 -3.98 -23.38
C HIS A 237 -11.45 -5.48 -23.29
N ASP A 238 -11.23 -6.22 -24.38
CA ASP A 238 -11.44 -7.67 -24.42
C ASP A 238 -10.26 -8.45 -23.84
N PHE A 239 -10.30 -8.74 -22.55
CA PHE A 239 -9.27 -9.54 -21.87
C PHE A 239 -9.37 -11.04 -22.17
N ASP A 240 -10.42 -11.51 -22.86
CA ASP A 240 -10.51 -12.90 -23.33
C ASP A 240 -9.56 -13.16 -24.53
N SER A 241 -8.95 -12.12 -25.10
CA SER A 241 -7.94 -12.24 -26.15
C SER A 241 -6.53 -12.46 -25.56
N GLU A 242 -5.70 -13.30 -26.18
CA GLU A 242 -4.29 -13.49 -25.77
C GLU A 242 -3.41 -12.23 -25.92
N LYS A 243 -3.98 -11.10 -26.34
CA LYS A 243 -3.25 -9.86 -26.56
C LYS A 243 -3.14 -9.08 -25.26
N GLU A 244 -1.98 -8.46 -25.06
CA GLU A 244 -1.83 -7.49 -23.97
C GLU A 244 -2.74 -6.27 -24.20
N PRO A 245 -3.31 -5.70 -23.13
CA PRO A 245 -4.10 -4.49 -23.25
C PRO A 245 -3.22 -3.34 -23.77
N PRO A 246 -3.76 -2.46 -24.64
CA PRO A 246 -3.01 -1.32 -25.13
C PRO A 246 -2.68 -0.34 -23.99
N SER A 247 -1.58 0.40 -24.13
CA SER A 247 -1.10 1.35 -23.11
C SER A 247 -2.14 2.38 -22.69
N SER A 248 -3.07 2.77 -23.57
CA SER A 248 -4.17 3.67 -23.23
C SER A 248 -5.13 3.09 -22.20
N ILE A 249 -5.40 1.78 -22.24
CA ILE A 249 -6.28 1.09 -21.27
C ILE A 249 -5.54 0.95 -19.93
N ILE A 250 -4.25 0.59 -19.98
CA ILE A 250 -3.36 0.54 -18.82
C ILE A 250 -3.33 1.91 -18.11
N GLN A 251 -3.21 3.00 -18.87
CA GLN A 251 -3.22 4.37 -18.36
C GLN A 251 -4.57 4.76 -17.74
N GLN A 252 -5.69 4.45 -18.39
CA GLN A 252 -7.02 4.73 -17.85
C GLN A 252 -7.27 3.99 -16.53
N TYR A 253 -6.88 2.72 -16.48
CA TYR A 253 -6.92 1.90 -15.27
C TYR A 253 -6.09 2.53 -14.13
N SER A 254 -4.82 2.84 -14.42
CA SER A 254 -3.88 3.51 -13.48
C SER A 254 -4.46 4.81 -12.95
N ASN A 255 -4.98 5.67 -13.82
CA ASN A 255 -5.55 6.96 -13.47
C ASN A 255 -6.76 6.83 -12.55
N TYR A 256 -7.64 5.86 -12.82
CA TYR A 256 -8.83 5.66 -11.98
C TYR A 256 -8.48 5.04 -10.64
N LYS A 257 -7.56 4.07 -10.61
CA LYS A 257 -6.99 3.56 -9.37
C LYS A 257 -6.34 4.68 -8.55
N ALA A 258 -5.57 5.57 -9.17
CA ALA A 258 -4.99 6.73 -8.50
C ALA A 258 -6.05 7.69 -7.95
N ALA A 259 -7.15 7.89 -8.67
CA ALA A 259 -8.26 8.71 -8.19
C ALA A 259 -8.96 8.09 -6.97
N ILE A 260 -9.16 6.77 -6.94
CA ILE A 260 -9.65 6.02 -5.77
C ILE A 260 -8.69 6.24 -4.59
N PHE A 261 -7.39 6.00 -4.78
CA PHE A 261 -6.40 6.20 -3.71
C PHE A 261 -6.39 7.63 -3.18
N SER A 262 -6.53 8.62 -4.06
CA SER A 262 -6.59 10.05 -3.70
C SER A 262 -7.84 10.37 -2.88
N ARG A 263 -9.02 9.94 -3.36
CA ARG A 263 -10.31 10.22 -2.74
C ARG A 263 -10.45 9.58 -1.36
N TYR A 264 -10.00 8.32 -1.21
CA TYR A 264 -10.23 7.53 0.00
C TYR A 264 -9.01 7.46 0.94
N ARG A 265 -7.92 8.20 0.64
CA ARG A 265 -6.65 8.18 1.39
C ARG A 265 -6.85 8.31 2.91
N THR A 266 -7.70 9.25 3.32
CA THR A 266 -7.89 9.60 4.73
C THR A 266 -8.41 8.42 5.54
N LEU A 267 -9.32 7.60 5.01
CA LEU A 267 -9.85 6.43 5.71
C LEU A 267 -8.77 5.38 5.98
N SER A 268 -7.90 5.12 5.00
CA SER A 268 -6.81 4.16 5.14
C SER A 268 -5.68 4.70 6.02
N GLU A 269 -5.48 6.01 6.07
CA GLU A 269 -4.57 6.63 7.02
C GLU A 269 -5.11 6.53 8.46
N ILE A 270 -6.41 6.74 8.68
CA ILE A 270 -7.06 6.51 9.98
C ILE A 270 -6.88 5.06 10.45
N LEU A 271 -7.18 4.08 9.58
CA LEU A 271 -6.93 2.66 9.89
C LEU A 271 -5.45 2.38 10.16
N GLY A 272 -4.56 2.98 9.37
CA GLY A 272 -3.13 2.79 9.55
C GLY A 272 -2.59 3.37 10.85
N VAL A 273 -3.11 4.52 11.31
CA VAL A 273 -2.78 5.08 12.63
C VAL A 273 -3.32 4.19 13.75
N LEU A 274 -4.52 3.65 13.62
CA LEU A 274 -5.04 2.65 14.57
C LEU A 274 -4.09 1.45 14.68
N LEU A 275 -3.69 0.86 13.55
CA LEU A 275 -2.76 -0.28 13.53
C LEU A 275 -1.39 0.07 14.10
N VAL A 276 -0.85 1.25 13.80
CA VAL A 276 0.40 1.75 14.38
C VAL A 276 0.31 1.85 15.90
N LYS A 277 -0.81 2.34 16.45
CA LYS A 277 -1.00 2.45 17.90
C LYS A 277 -1.11 1.08 18.56
N GLN A 278 -1.82 0.13 17.96
CA GLN A 278 -1.90 -1.24 18.46
C GLN A 278 -0.52 -1.92 18.38
N ALA A 279 0.22 -1.72 17.29
CA ALA A 279 1.55 -2.30 17.13
C ALA A 279 2.56 -1.69 18.12
N ARG A 280 2.42 -0.39 18.45
CA ARG A 280 3.19 0.26 19.51
C ARG A 280 2.87 -0.30 20.89
N ALA A 281 1.58 -0.51 21.21
CA ALA A 281 1.18 -1.13 22.47
C ALA A 281 1.81 -2.53 22.66
N SER A 282 1.98 -3.28 21.57
CA SER A 282 2.66 -4.59 21.54
C SER A 282 4.18 -4.54 21.31
N SER A 283 4.80 -3.35 21.25
CA SER A 283 6.24 -3.18 20.98
C SER A 283 6.74 -3.91 19.72
N LEU A 284 5.92 -3.94 18.67
CA LEU A 284 6.25 -4.57 17.39
C LEU A 284 7.32 -3.75 16.63
N ASN A 285 8.16 -4.43 15.85
CA ASN A 285 8.86 -3.75 14.76
C ASN A 285 7.84 -3.40 13.67
N ILE A 286 7.91 -2.19 13.09
CA ILE A 286 6.93 -1.72 12.12
C ILE A 286 7.62 -1.10 10.91
N MET A 287 7.25 -1.53 9.71
CA MET A 287 7.69 -0.95 8.45
C MET A 287 6.57 -0.11 7.84
N VAL A 288 6.88 1.14 7.47
CA VAL A 288 5.98 2.04 6.76
C VAL A 288 6.60 2.36 5.40
N GLU A 289 5.97 1.87 4.33
CA GLU A 289 6.41 2.19 2.96
C GLU A 289 5.80 3.48 2.44
N THR A 290 6.61 4.28 1.76
CA THR A 290 6.20 5.48 1.06
C THR A 290 7.06 5.70 -0.18
N SER A 291 6.63 6.60 -1.05
CA SER A 291 7.38 6.98 -2.25
C SER A 291 8.59 7.85 -1.97
N GLY A 292 8.81 8.32 -0.73
CA GLY A 292 10.00 9.10 -0.36
C GLY A 292 9.97 10.59 -0.70
N ARG A 293 8.87 11.10 -1.26
CA ARG A 293 8.81 12.42 -1.94
C ARG A 293 8.59 13.64 -1.04
N ASP A 294 8.33 13.43 0.25
CA ASP A 294 7.93 14.49 1.17
C ASP A 294 8.52 14.23 2.56
N VAL A 295 9.25 15.20 3.09
CA VAL A 295 9.87 15.17 4.43
C VAL A 295 8.86 14.89 5.53
N ALA A 296 7.58 15.22 5.31
CA ALA A 296 6.48 14.92 6.23
C ALA A 296 6.38 13.44 6.65
N MET A 297 6.93 12.50 5.86
CA MET A 297 6.98 11.08 6.24
C MET A 297 7.87 10.78 7.46
N PHE A 298 8.93 11.56 7.69
CA PHE A 298 9.75 11.42 8.89
C PHE A 298 9.00 11.93 10.12
N HIS A 299 8.36 13.09 9.99
CA HIS A 299 7.51 13.65 11.04
C HIS A 299 6.33 12.74 11.40
N TYR A 300 5.78 11.99 10.44
CA TYR A 300 4.78 10.96 10.71
C TYR A 300 5.34 9.91 11.68
N VAL A 301 6.52 9.35 11.40
CA VAL A 301 7.14 8.35 12.29
C VAL A 301 7.50 8.96 13.63
N ASP A 302 8.08 10.17 13.66
CA ASP A 302 8.40 10.87 14.92
C ASP A 302 7.16 11.13 15.79
N SER A 303 6.01 11.39 15.16
CA SER A 303 4.75 11.66 15.88
C SER A 303 4.22 10.40 16.60
N PHE A 304 4.45 9.21 16.04
CA PHE A 304 3.90 7.96 16.58
C PHE A 304 4.91 7.10 17.33
N PHE A 305 6.22 7.28 17.09
CA PHE A 305 7.29 6.46 17.63
C PHE A 305 8.38 7.32 18.30
N PRO A 306 8.22 7.64 19.59
CA PRO A 306 9.22 8.40 20.34
C PRO A 306 10.56 7.66 20.42
N SER A 307 11.67 8.40 20.33
CA SER A 307 13.03 7.84 20.34
C SER A 307 13.41 7.17 21.66
N GLU A 308 12.71 7.48 22.74
CA GLU A 308 12.83 6.83 24.05
C GLU A 308 12.31 5.39 24.01
N GLU A 309 11.35 5.09 23.13
CA GLU A 309 10.67 3.81 23.04
C GLU A 309 11.12 2.99 21.82
N TYR A 310 11.50 3.65 20.72
CA TYR A 310 11.80 3.01 19.44
C TYR A 310 13.17 3.42 18.88
N ASN A 311 13.84 2.48 18.22
CA ASN A 311 14.89 2.78 17.25
C ASN A 311 14.23 3.19 15.93
N LYS A 312 14.66 4.30 15.33
CA LYS A 312 14.12 4.78 14.06
C LYS A 312 15.12 4.57 12.94
N LEU A 313 14.67 3.98 11.83
CA LEU A 313 15.51 3.62 10.69
C LEU A 313 14.87 4.11 9.39
N ALA A 314 15.62 4.82 8.56
CA ALA A 314 15.21 5.13 7.20
C ALA A 314 15.99 4.25 6.21
N LEU A 315 15.25 3.52 5.39
CA LEU A 315 15.77 2.74 4.27
C LEU A 315 15.49 3.48 2.97
N HIS A 316 16.52 3.63 2.14
CA HIS A 316 16.40 4.22 0.82
C HIS A 316 16.86 3.25 -0.26
N PHE A 317 15.93 2.83 -1.11
CA PHE A 317 16.19 1.94 -2.23
C PHE A 317 16.32 2.73 -3.53
N THR A 318 17.42 2.50 -4.24
CA THR A 318 17.66 3.03 -5.60
C THR A 318 17.73 1.88 -6.61
N ILE A 319 17.65 2.21 -7.89
CA ILE A 319 17.84 1.25 -8.99
C ILE A 319 18.78 1.83 -10.03
N ASN A 320 19.65 0.98 -10.58
CA ASN A 320 20.59 1.34 -11.65
C ASN A 320 19.89 1.81 -12.95
N ASP A 321 18.80 1.14 -13.35
CA ASP A 321 18.00 1.49 -14.52
C ASP A 321 16.51 1.41 -14.20
N LEU A 322 15.86 2.57 -14.24
CA LEU A 322 14.44 2.74 -13.96
C LEU A 322 13.54 2.00 -14.96
N SER A 323 14.01 1.72 -16.18
CA SER A 323 13.22 1.03 -17.22
C SER A 323 12.76 -0.37 -16.78
N HIS A 324 13.56 -1.03 -15.93
CA HIS A 324 13.22 -2.30 -15.32
C HIS A 324 12.09 -2.17 -14.29
N ALA A 325 12.08 -1.09 -13.52
CA ALA A 325 11.00 -0.78 -12.59
C ALA A 325 9.70 -0.44 -13.34
N GLU A 326 9.80 0.36 -14.40
CA GLU A 326 8.68 0.70 -15.30
C GLU A 326 8.05 -0.59 -15.87
N THR A 327 8.87 -1.47 -16.45
CA THR A 327 8.43 -2.76 -17.00
C THR A 327 7.79 -3.64 -15.92
N SER A 328 8.35 -3.66 -14.71
CA SER A 328 7.80 -4.44 -13.59
C SER A 328 6.41 -3.93 -13.17
N VAL A 329 6.24 -2.61 -13.09
CA VAL A 329 4.96 -1.96 -12.76
C VAL A 329 3.91 -2.25 -13.83
N ASP A 330 4.25 -2.12 -15.11
CA ASP A 330 3.31 -2.36 -16.21
C ASP A 330 2.83 -3.81 -16.24
N LYS A 331 3.76 -4.78 -16.17
CA LYS A 331 3.43 -6.21 -16.12
C LYS A 331 2.53 -6.54 -14.93
N ARG A 332 2.85 -6.00 -13.76
CA ARG A 332 2.02 -6.16 -12.56
C ARG A 332 0.62 -5.60 -12.77
N MET A 333 0.49 -4.43 -13.39
CA MET A 333 -0.80 -3.79 -13.61
C MET A 333 -1.66 -4.59 -14.59
N VAL A 334 -1.07 -5.11 -15.67
CA VAL A 334 -1.75 -6.03 -16.61
C VAL A 334 -2.24 -7.30 -15.90
N ARG A 335 -1.41 -7.87 -15.03
CA ARG A 335 -1.80 -9.03 -14.22
C ARG A 335 -2.97 -8.71 -13.28
N GLU A 336 -2.87 -7.61 -12.53
CA GLU A 336 -3.91 -7.15 -11.61
C GLU A 336 -5.25 -6.88 -12.33
N MET A 337 -5.22 -6.31 -13.55
CA MET A 337 -6.43 -6.16 -14.36
C MET A 337 -7.08 -7.51 -14.65
N LYS A 338 -6.30 -8.51 -15.09
CA LYS A 338 -6.80 -9.86 -15.38
C LYS A 338 -7.35 -10.55 -14.13
N GLU A 339 -6.56 -10.58 -13.06
CA GLU A 339 -6.94 -11.18 -11.77
C GLU A 339 -8.18 -10.50 -11.17
N GLY A 340 -8.32 -9.18 -11.33
CA GLY A 340 -9.50 -8.43 -10.89
C GLY A 340 -10.77 -8.81 -11.65
N ILE A 341 -10.67 -8.98 -12.97
CA ILE A 341 -11.79 -9.42 -13.82
C ILE A 341 -12.20 -10.86 -13.48
N GLU A 342 -11.23 -11.76 -13.29
CA GLU A 342 -11.47 -13.13 -12.83
C GLU A 342 -12.13 -13.16 -11.45
N ALA A 343 -11.68 -12.30 -10.53
CA ALA A 343 -12.25 -12.19 -9.19
C ALA A 343 -13.71 -11.70 -9.19
N LEU A 344 -14.10 -10.83 -10.12
CA LEU A 344 -15.51 -10.44 -10.28
C LEU A 344 -16.38 -11.63 -10.68
N GLN A 345 -15.86 -12.52 -11.52
CA GLN A 345 -16.59 -13.69 -12.01
C GLN A 345 -16.74 -14.77 -10.93
N SER A 346 -15.81 -14.84 -9.97
CA SER A 346 -15.91 -15.79 -8.86
C SER A 346 -16.91 -15.38 -7.78
N GLY A 347 -17.28 -14.10 -7.73
CA GLY A 347 -18.15 -13.57 -6.68
C GLY A 347 -17.53 -13.57 -5.29
N ASN A 348 -16.19 -13.72 -5.18
CA ASN A 348 -15.46 -13.80 -3.93
C ASN A 348 -14.72 -12.47 -3.63
N VAL A 349 -15.13 -11.77 -2.57
CA VAL A 349 -14.52 -10.48 -2.19
C VAL A 349 -13.05 -10.62 -1.82
N ASP A 350 -12.61 -11.74 -1.26
CA ASP A 350 -11.20 -11.94 -0.93
C ASP A 350 -10.34 -11.98 -2.18
N GLN A 351 -10.87 -12.51 -3.30
CA GLN A 351 -10.18 -12.50 -4.58
C GLN A 351 -10.13 -11.09 -5.17
N VAL A 352 -11.23 -10.31 -5.05
CA VAL A 352 -11.24 -8.90 -5.47
C VAL A 352 -10.19 -8.12 -4.69
N ILE A 353 -10.13 -8.36 -3.37
CA ILE A 353 -9.15 -7.72 -2.50
C ILE A 353 -7.74 -8.13 -2.92
N LYS A 354 -7.46 -9.41 -3.13
CA LYS A 354 -6.13 -9.93 -3.49
C LYS A 354 -5.65 -9.53 -4.88
N ALA A 355 -6.56 -9.29 -5.83
CA ALA A 355 -6.21 -8.86 -7.18
C ALA A 355 -5.41 -7.54 -7.20
N ASN A 356 -5.66 -6.63 -6.25
CA ASN A 356 -4.86 -5.41 -6.12
C ASN A 356 -3.41 -5.76 -5.76
N ALA A 357 -2.49 -5.65 -6.71
CA ALA A 357 -1.12 -6.14 -6.56
C ALA A 357 -0.12 -5.05 -6.15
N GLY A 358 -0.58 -3.82 -5.93
CA GLY A 358 0.29 -2.73 -5.49
C GLY A 358 -0.39 -1.36 -5.41
N GLY A 359 0.42 -0.33 -5.26
CA GLY A 359 -0.02 1.07 -5.25
C GLY A 359 -0.63 1.57 -6.58
N PRO A 360 -1.09 2.83 -6.60
CA PRO A 360 -1.94 3.36 -7.66
C PRO A 360 -1.20 3.80 -8.92
N TYR A 361 0.12 3.99 -8.83
CA TYR A 361 0.89 4.66 -9.86
C TYR A 361 1.38 3.69 -10.93
N GLY A 362 1.13 4.05 -12.20
CA GLY A 362 1.74 3.45 -13.37
C GLY A 362 3.20 3.86 -13.58
N SER A 363 3.82 3.30 -14.61
CA SER A 363 5.24 3.52 -14.94
C SER A 363 5.55 4.97 -15.30
N GLU A 364 4.60 5.72 -15.85
CA GLU A 364 4.76 7.06 -16.41
C GLU A 364 5.18 8.13 -15.39
N VAL A 365 4.88 7.92 -14.10
CA VAL A 365 5.22 8.86 -13.03
C VAL A 365 6.52 8.51 -12.30
N LEU A 366 7.10 7.33 -12.53
CA LEU A 366 8.22 6.82 -11.73
C LEU A 366 9.46 7.73 -11.77
N LYS A 367 9.76 8.35 -12.92
CA LYS A 367 10.87 9.30 -13.06
C LYS A 367 10.74 10.51 -12.13
N GLY A 368 9.54 11.06 -12.06
CA GLY A 368 9.24 12.19 -11.16
C GLY A 368 9.34 11.75 -9.70
N ILE A 369 8.82 10.57 -9.37
CA ILE A 369 8.89 10.00 -8.03
C ILE A 369 10.34 9.76 -7.60
N GLN A 370 11.17 9.16 -8.45
CA GLN A 370 12.58 8.90 -8.15
C GLN A 370 13.30 10.21 -7.83
N ARG A 371 13.23 11.17 -8.75
CA ARG A 371 13.88 12.49 -8.57
C ARG A 371 13.44 13.18 -7.29
N ASP A 372 12.14 13.21 -7.01
CA ASP A 372 11.62 13.84 -5.80
C ASP A 372 12.05 13.08 -4.53
N SER A 373 12.15 11.74 -4.58
CA SER A 373 12.62 10.90 -3.47
C SER A 373 14.11 11.07 -3.21
N ASP A 374 14.93 11.09 -4.26
CA ASP A 374 16.38 11.25 -4.16
C ASP A 374 16.72 12.63 -3.58
N ALA A 375 16.01 13.68 -4.02
CA ALA A 375 16.19 15.03 -3.46
C ALA A 375 15.87 15.11 -1.96
N VAL A 376 14.84 14.41 -1.50
CA VAL A 376 14.54 14.31 -0.06
C VAL A 376 15.63 13.51 0.65
N TRP A 377 16.07 12.39 0.07
CA TRP A 377 17.12 11.58 0.67
C TRP A 377 18.43 12.35 0.83
N ASP A 378 18.87 13.05 -0.22
CA ASP A 378 20.05 13.92 -0.22
C ASP A 378 19.98 14.98 0.89
N THR A 379 18.79 15.55 1.12
CA THR A 379 18.55 16.52 2.20
C THR A 379 18.69 15.88 3.60
N ILE A 380 18.39 14.59 3.75
CA ILE A 380 18.41 13.88 5.03
C ILE A 380 19.80 13.31 5.34
N ILE A 381 20.57 12.92 4.32
CA ILE A 381 21.93 12.39 4.50
C ILE A 381 23.00 13.48 4.53
N SER A 382 22.73 14.67 3.99
CA SER A 382 23.68 15.79 4.05
C SER A 382 23.80 16.33 5.47
N GLU A 383 24.99 16.16 6.06
CA GLU A 383 25.33 16.69 7.37
C GLU A 383 25.37 18.23 7.31
N GLY A 384 24.30 18.92 7.74
CA GLY A 384 24.37 20.38 7.86
C GLY A 384 23.06 21.14 8.08
N ASP A 385 21.96 20.76 7.43
CA ASP A 385 20.84 21.71 7.25
C ASP A 385 19.45 21.21 7.66
N SER A 386 19.28 19.93 7.99
CA SER A 386 17.96 19.39 8.38
C SER A 386 17.96 18.80 9.79
N ASP A 387 17.11 19.35 10.67
CA ASP A 387 16.79 18.75 11.97
C ASP A 387 16.03 17.41 11.83
N VAL A 388 15.51 17.11 10.64
CA VAL A 388 14.67 15.95 10.38
C VAL A 388 15.51 14.69 10.22
N GLY A 389 15.15 13.63 10.95
CA GLY A 389 15.84 12.34 10.85
C GLY A 389 17.23 12.33 11.50
N LYS A 390 17.63 13.37 12.25
CA LYS A 390 18.98 13.45 12.86
C LYS A 390 19.27 12.35 13.88
N ASP A 391 18.23 11.92 14.60
CA ASP A 391 18.30 10.88 15.61
C ASP A 391 17.92 9.49 15.05
N TRP A 392 17.92 9.33 13.73
CA TRP A 392 17.59 8.10 13.03
C TRP A 392 18.83 7.43 12.45
N TYR A 393 18.81 6.10 12.48
CA TYR A 393 19.66 5.28 11.63
C TYR A 393 19.25 5.46 10.16
N LYS A 394 20.21 5.36 9.25
CA LYS A 394 19.98 5.52 7.81
C LYS A 394 20.69 4.39 7.07
N ALA A 395 20.08 3.89 5.99
CA ALA A 395 20.70 2.87 5.16
C ALA A 395 20.30 3.06 3.68
N SER A 396 21.31 3.10 2.82
CA SER A 396 21.17 3.20 1.36
C SER A 396 21.39 1.82 0.73
N ILE A 397 20.42 1.37 -0.06
CA ILE A 397 20.39 0.04 -0.68
C ILE A 397 20.22 0.21 -2.19
N ASN A 398 21.16 -0.31 -2.96
CA ASN A 398 21.14 -0.23 -4.41
C ASN A 398 20.63 -1.54 -5.00
N ILE A 399 19.66 -1.46 -5.91
CA ILE A 399 19.17 -2.58 -6.70
C ILE A 399 19.81 -2.50 -8.08
N ASN A 400 20.47 -3.58 -8.48
CA ASN A 400 20.99 -3.75 -9.83
C ASN A 400 20.07 -4.70 -10.59
N ALA A 401 19.20 -4.11 -11.39
CA ALA A 401 18.29 -4.84 -12.27
C ALA A 401 18.96 -5.13 -13.62
N SER A 402 18.59 -6.26 -14.20
CA SER A 402 19.05 -6.72 -15.51
C SER A 402 17.91 -7.41 -16.26
N ALA A 403 17.99 -7.39 -17.59
CA ALA A 403 17.13 -8.19 -18.47
C ALA A 403 17.67 -9.61 -18.67
N ASP A 404 18.99 -9.78 -18.59
CA ASP A 404 19.70 -11.00 -18.99
C ASP A 404 20.26 -11.78 -17.80
N GLU A 405 20.37 -11.13 -16.63
CA GLU A 405 20.94 -11.69 -15.40
C GLU A 405 19.94 -11.56 -14.24
N ASP A 406 20.20 -12.32 -13.18
CA ASP A 406 19.44 -12.19 -11.94
C ASP A 406 19.65 -10.80 -11.33
N TRP A 407 18.57 -10.24 -10.78
CA TRP A 407 18.67 -8.97 -10.07
C TRP A 407 19.53 -9.17 -8.81
N THR A 408 20.32 -8.17 -8.48
CA THR A 408 21.17 -8.15 -7.28
C THR A 408 20.91 -6.91 -6.43
N ALA A 409 21.37 -6.94 -5.18
CA ALA A 409 21.33 -5.82 -4.26
C ALA A 409 22.66 -5.67 -3.52
N PHE A 410 23.04 -4.44 -3.18
CA PHE A 410 24.20 -4.15 -2.36
C PHE A 410 24.00 -2.87 -1.53
N ALA A 411 24.69 -2.78 -0.41
CA ALA A 411 24.69 -1.59 0.46
C ALA A 411 25.59 -0.49 -0.09
N THR A 412 25.24 0.78 0.13
CA THR A 412 26.26 1.84 0.21
C THR A 412 26.69 1.95 1.66
N LYS A 413 27.97 1.63 1.94
CA LYS A 413 28.54 1.67 3.28
C LYS A 413 28.69 3.11 3.79
N PRO A 414 28.86 3.33 5.10
CA PRO A 414 29.10 4.66 5.66
C PRO A 414 30.30 5.41 5.08
N ASP A 415 31.32 4.68 4.59
CA ASP A 415 32.49 5.25 3.92
C ASP A 415 32.26 5.60 2.43
N GLY A 416 31.04 5.40 1.93
CA GLY A 416 30.64 5.63 0.55
C GLY A 416 31.02 4.52 -0.42
N THR A 417 31.63 3.42 0.05
CA THR A 417 31.98 2.28 -0.80
C THR A 417 30.83 1.28 -0.95
N ASP A 418 30.90 0.46 -1.99
CA ASP A 418 29.90 -0.60 -2.21
C ASP A 418 30.11 -1.78 -1.24
N GLY A 419 28.99 -2.32 -0.79
CA GLY A 419 28.87 -3.50 0.04
C GLY A 419 29.05 -4.82 -0.71
N THR A 420 28.81 -5.90 0.01
CA THR A 420 28.67 -7.23 -0.56
C THR A 420 27.49 -7.27 -1.52
N VAL A 421 27.67 -7.92 -2.68
CA VAL A 421 26.60 -8.11 -3.67
C VAL A 421 25.83 -9.38 -3.37
N PHE A 422 24.51 -9.26 -3.24
CA PHE A 422 23.60 -10.36 -2.98
C PHE A 422 22.64 -10.57 -4.15
N THR A 423 22.44 -11.82 -4.56
CA THR A 423 21.47 -12.18 -5.61
C THR A 423 20.09 -12.41 -5.00
N PHE A 424 19.04 -11.93 -5.67
CA PHE A 424 17.67 -12.23 -5.23
C PHE A 424 17.38 -13.72 -5.35
N GLU A 425 16.88 -14.30 -4.27
CA GLU A 425 16.35 -15.66 -4.27
C GLU A 425 14.87 -15.66 -4.71
N ALA A 426 14.34 -16.85 -5.02
CA ALA A 426 12.92 -17.01 -5.25
C ALA A 426 12.13 -16.45 -4.04
N PRO A 427 11.03 -15.70 -4.27
CA PRO A 427 10.24 -15.16 -3.16
C PRO A 427 9.81 -16.29 -2.22
N ARG A 428 10.06 -16.11 -0.92
CA ARG A 428 9.47 -17.00 0.09
C ARG A 428 7.95 -16.86 -0.02
N LYS A 429 7.25 -18.00 0.03
CA LYS A 429 5.78 -18.00 0.16
C LYS A 429 5.47 -17.55 1.59
N VAL A 430 5.07 -16.29 1.74
CA VAL A 430 4.53 -15.74 2.98
C VAL A 430 3.09 -16.19 3.13
#